data_AF-A0AAV4UE75-F1
#
_entry.id   AF-A0AAV4UE75-F1
#
_cell.length_a   1.000
_cell.length_b   1.000
_cell.length_c   1.000
_cell.angle_alpha   90.00
_cell.angle_beta   90.00
_cell.angle_gamma   90.00
#
_symmetry.space_group_name_H-M   'P 1'
#
loop_
_entity.id
_entity.type
_entity.pdbx_description
1 polymer ?
#
loop_
_entity_poly.entity_id
_entity_poly.type
_entity_poly.pdbx_seq_one_letter_code
_entity_poly.pdbx_strand_id
1 'polypeptide(L)'
;MGVRHSSTVTENVLQTLKWEVENISKLSENQVICGHKLYFSRFCRGNFKLKIINDCLHIYLHNKSDTDLKTECSISYLTIQNEESVKLGHWILEVPQNKCVIVSEIENFTTEFMKTLPKDTLILQFELKTEASYKDLLPLLSGPIPGGYKWFDERKRLHEDLSLMHNDENTDVSLKIGDEIVHAHWSILCARSPYFKNMYRIQKKEDPKNSVVITDISAKAIREFVAFLYTGIFEDVLYENTNLDEVYDLYRAADKYEVLDLRKYCGYSLMARISVENAVQILNWADIHNDKEVKTAAMDFVSSNFVAITDTDGWKKLTDENPKLAGKVIAVCTKKLKNSK
;
A
#
# COMPACT_ATOMS: atom_id res chain seq x y z
N MET A 1 -42.91 9.99 11.25
CA MET A 1 -42.22 10.42 10.02
C MET A 1 -40.77 10.68 10.39
N GLY A 2 -39.88 9.71 10.16
CA GLY A 2 -38.45 9.86 10.42
C GLY A 2 -37.71 9.85 9.09
N VAL A 3 -37.14 10.98 8.73
CA VAL A 3 -36.27 11.12 7.55
C VAL A 3 -34.98 10.35 7.84
N ARG A 4 -34.74 9.25 7.11
CA ARG A 4 -33.43 8.58 7.09
C ARG A 4 -32.52 9.36 6.14
N HIS A 5 -31.59 10.14 6.67
CA HIS A 5 -30.43 10.58 5.91
C HIS A 5 -29.43 9.43 5.84
N SER A 6 -29.29 8.80 4.66
CA SER A 6 -28.11 7.98 4.36
C SER A 6 -27.07 8.88 3.71
N SER A 7 -26.16 9.44 4.50
CA SER A 7 -24.95 10.07 3.97
C SER A 7 -23.98 8.97 3.57
N THR A 8 -23.94 8.61 2.29
CA THR A 8 -22.80 7.91 1.70
C THR A 8 -21.62 8.85 1.69
N VAL A 9 -20.64 8.61 2.56
CA VAL A 9 -19.34 9.26 2.48
C VAL A 9 -18.63 8.67 1.27
N THR A 10 -18.35 9.48 0.25
CA THR A 10 -17.49 9.12 -0.87
C THR A 10 -16.16 9.84 -0.66
N GLU A 11 -15.07 9.08 -0.52
CA GLU A 11 -13.74 9.66 -0.56
C GLU A 11 -13.28 9.73 -2.01
N ASN A 12 -13.01 10.95 -2.48
CA ASN A 12 -12.45 11.19 -3.80
C ASN A 12 -10.93 11.23 -3.68
N VAL A 13 -10.25 10.18 -4.14
CA VAL A 13 -8.79 10.16 -4.18
C VAL A 13 -8.34 10.78 -5.50
N LEU A 14 -7.70 11.95 -5.42
CA LEU A 14 -7.03 12.57 -6.57
C LEU A 14 -5.58 12.08 -6.63
N GLN A 15 -5.19 11.47 -7.74
CA GLN A 15 -3.82 11.03 -8.01
C GLN A 15 -3.30 11.66 -9.28
N THR A 16 -2.10 12.24 -9.22
CA THR A 16 -1.38 12.72 -10.39
C THR A 16 -0.21 11.80 -10.68
N LEU A 17 -0.17 11.20 -11.87
CA LEU A 17 0.93 10.37 -12.35
C LEU A 17 1.62 11.07 -13.51
N LYS A 18 2.94 11.16 -13.45
CA LYS A 18 3.79 11.52 -14.59
C LYS A 18 4.49 10.26 -15.10
N TRP A 19 4.39 9.98 -16.40
CA TRP A 19 5.05 8.84 -17.03
C TRP A 19 5.91 9.31 -18.20
N GLU A 20 7.23 9.12 -18.05
CA GLU A 20 8.22 9.47 -19.06
C GLU A 20 8.58 8.21 -19.87
N VAL A 21 8.41 8.28 -21.19
CA VAL A 21 8.71 7.21 -22.13
C VAL A 21 9.78 7.69 -23.09
N GLU A 22 11.02 7.35 -22.78
CA GLU A 22 12.20 7.70 -23.59
C GLU A 22 12.29 6.86 -24.87
N ASN A 23 12.95 7.42 -25.89
CA ASN A 23 13.15 6.77 -27.19
C ASN A 23 11.84 6.34 -27.86
N ILE A 24 10.78 7.14 -27.72
CA ILE A 24 9.44 6.77 -28.18
C ILE A 24 9.39 6.58 -29.71
N SER A 25 10.26 7.27 -30.47
CA SER A 25 10.42 7.06 -31.91
C SER A 25 10.89 5.65 -32.29
N LYS A 26 11.49 4.89 -31.37
CA LYS A 26 11.97 3.51 -31.61
C LYS A 26 10.92 2.45 -31.31
N LEU A 27 9.74 2.84 -30.81
CA LEU A 27 8.67 1.90 -30.52
C LEU A 27 8.15 1.28 -31.82
N SER A 28 8.19 -0.04 -31.91
CA SER A 28 7.70 -0.76 -33.10
C SER A 28 6.18 -0.85 -33.10
N GLU A 29 5.59 -0.93 -34.30
CA GLU A 29 4.13 -1.09 -34.43
C GLU A 29 3.66 -2.34 -33.69
N ASN A 30 2.50 -2.24 -33.04
CA ASN A 30 1.92 -3.25 -32.17
C ASN A 30 2.69 -3.61 -30.89
N GLN A 31 3.87 -3.05 -30.64
CA GLN A 31 4.57 -3.24 -29.38
C GLN A 31 3.83 -2.54 -28.24
N VAL A 32 3.62 -3.25 -27.13
CA VAL A 32 2.93 -2.73 -25.95
C VAL A 32 3.95 -2.28 -24.92
N ILE A 33 3.90 -1.00 -24.54
CA ILE A 33 4.64 -0.49 -23.38
C ILE A 33 3.70 -0.49 -22.17
N CYS A 34 4.12 -1.08 -21.07
CA CYS A 34 3.39 -1.03 -19.80
C CYS A 34 3.98 0.04 -18.88
N GLY A 35 3.13 0.93 -18.39
CA GLY A 35 3.50 1.93 -17.39
C GLY A 35 3.54 1.36 -15.99
N HIS A 36 3.81 2.26 -15.04
CA HIS A 36 3.89 1.94 -13.62
C HIS A 36 2.60 1.30 -13.10
N LYS A 37 2.75 0.41 -12.11
CA LYS A 37 1.61 -0.11 -11.35
C LYS A 37 0.98 1.06 -10.57
N LEU A 38 -0.34 1.20 -10.73
CA LEU A 38 -1.17 2.17 -10.04
C LEU A 38 -2.08 1.46 -9.06
N TYR A 39 -2.37 2.15 -7.96
CA TYR A 39 -3.38 1.76 -6.98
C TYR A 39 -4.42 2.87 -6.93
N PHE A 40 -5.51 2.74 -7.68
CA PHE A 40 -6.60 3.71 -7.74
C PHE A 40 -7.37 3.76 -6.42
N SER A 41 -7.43 2.63 -5.71
CA SER A 41 -7.95 2.50 -4.34
C SER A 41 -7.26 1.33 -3.63
N ARG A 42 -7.65 1.06 -2.36
CA ARG A 42 -7.18 -0.12 -1.61
C ARG A 42 -7.47 -1.44 -2.33
N PHE A 43 -8.54 -1.49 -3.13
CA PHE A 43 -8.99 -2.69 -3.83
C PHE A 43 -8.74 -2.63 -5.34
N CYS A 44 -8.54 -1.42 -5.87
CA CYS A 44 -8.39 -1.22 -7.30
C CYS A 44 -6.94 -0.89 -7.68
N ARG A 45 -6.33 -1.75 -8.49
CA ARG A 45 -4.99 -1.61 -9.05
C ARG A 45 -4.99 -1.76 -10.57
N GLY A 46 -3.98 -1.20 -11.22
CA GLY A 46 -3.87 -1.29 -12.66
C GLY A 46 -2.59 -0.68 -13.20
N ASN A 47 -2.59 -0.34 -14.48
CA ASN A 47 -1.55 0.47 -15.09
C ASN A 47 -2.04 1.04 -16.42
N PHE A 48 -1.41 2.12 -16.85
CA PHE A 48 -1.54 2.56 -18.25
C PHE A 48 -0.69 1.69 -19.17
N LYS A 49 -1.12 1.58 -20.43
CA LYS A 49 -0.34 0.97 -21.51
C LYS A 49 -0.38 1.85 -22.75
N LEU A 50 0.68 1.79 -23.54
CA LEU A 50 0.76 2.44 -24.84
C LEU A 50 0.93 1.39 -25.93
N LYS A 51 0.32 1.64 -27.08
CA LYS A 51 0.50 0.81 -28.28
C LYS A 51 0.31 1.67 -29.52
N ILE A 52 1.26 1.60 -30.45
CA ILE A 52 1.12 2.23 -31.78
C ILE A 52 0.39 1.26 -32.71
N ILE A 53 -0.65 1.75 -33.38
CA ILE A 53 -1.40 1.03 -34.43
C ILE A 53 -1.72 2.05 -35.52
N ASN A 54 -1.37 1.78 -36.78
CA ASN A 54 -1.70 2.65 -37.92
C ASN A 54 -1.35 4.14 -37.69
N ASP A 55 -0.12 4.43 -37.24
CA ASP A 55 0.36 5.79 -36.92
C ASP A 55 -0.44 6.54 -35.83
N CYS A 56 -1.27 5.84 -35.05
CA CYS A 56 -1.93 6.37 -33.87
C CYS A 56 -1.32 5.75 -32.60
N LEU A 57 -0.98 6.60 -31.63
CA LEU A 57 -0.59 6.12 -30.29
C LEU A 57 -1.83 5.97 -29.43
N HIS A 58 -2.24 4.73 -29.17
CA HIS A 58 -3.36 4.45 -28.28
C HIS A 58 -2.89 4.33 -26.83
N ILE A 59 -3.62 4.99 -25.94
CA ILE A 59 -3.42 4.99 -24.49
C ILE A 59 -4.52 4.14 -23.86
N TYR A 60 -4.12 3.07 -23.18
CA TYR A 60 -5.04 2.15 -22.52
C TYR A 60 -4.94 2.26 -21.01
N LEU A 61 -6.06 2.06 -20.33
CA LEU A 61 -6.14 1.83 -18.90
C LEU A 61 -6.48 0.37 -18.64
N HIS A 62 -5.59 -0.32 -17.95
CA HIS A 62 -5.77 -1.72 -17.55
C HIS A 62 -6.18 -1.79 -16.10
N ASN A 63 -7.42 -2.20 -15.84
CA ASN A 63 -7.86 -2.59 -14.51
C ASN A 63 -7.38 -4.03 -14.24
N LYS A 64 -6.53 -4.21 -13.23
CA LYS A 64 -5.97 -5.49 -12.76
C LYS A 64 -6.59 -5.95 -11.44
N SER A 65 -7.75 -5.40 -11.14
CA SER A 65 -8.50 -5.62 -9.91
C SER A 65 -9.67 -6.53 -10.17
N ASP A 66 -10.21 -7.08 -9.10
CA ASP A 66 -11.39 -7.93 -9.09
C ASP A 66 -12.66 -7.13 -8.75
N THR A 67 -12.60 -5.82 -9.00
CA THR A 67 -13.73 -4.88 -8.93
C THR A 67 -13.67 -3.97 -10.14
N ASP A 68 -14.82 -3.50 -10.60
CA ASP A 68 -14.87 -2.50 -11.66
C ASP A 68 -14.26 -1.19 -11.15
N LEU A 69 -13.48 -0.54 -12.02
CA LEU A 69 -12.85 0.74 -11.72
C LEU A 69 -13.73 1.85 -12.26
N LYS A 70 -14.27 2.68 -11.37
CA LYS A 70 -14.95 3.93 -11.71
C LYS A 70 -14.03 5.10 -11.41
N THR A 71 -13.60 5.80 -12.44
CA THR A 71 -12.66 6.92 -12.28
C THR A 71 -12.89 7.99 -13.33
N GLU A 72 -12.73 9.24 -12.92
CA GLU A 72 -12.45 10.33 -13.84
C GLU A 72 -10.95 10.30 -14.17
N CYS A 73 -10.59 10.58 -15.42
CA CYS A 73 -9.22 10.59 -15.91
C CYS A 73 -9.02 11.78 -16.83
N SER A 74 -8.09 12.68 -16.52
CA SER A 74 -7.59 13.70 -17.44
C SER A 74 -6.20 13.31 -17.91
N ILE A 75 -5.91 13.50 -19.20
CA ILE A 75 -4.60 13.18 -19.77
C ILE A 75 -4.05 14.41 -20.50
N SER A 76 -2.78 14.70 -20.29
CA SER A 76 -2.02 15.70 -21.03
C SER A 76 -0.62 15.17 -21.37
N TYR A 77 0.06 15.81 -22.32
CA TYR A 77 1.46 15.54 -22.64
C TYR A 77 2.27 16.84 -22.78
N LEU A 78 3.58 16.77 -22.56
CA LEU A 78 4.45 17.94 -22.71
C LEU A 78 5.10 18.01 -24.09
N THR A 79 5.22 19.23 -24.62
CA THR A 79 5.95 19.55 -25.85
C THR A 79 7.09 20.54 -25.57
N ILE A 80 8.03 20.67 -26.50
CA ILE A 80 9.16 21.61 -26.40
C ILE A 80 8.69 23.07 -26.51
N GLN A 81 7.57 23.34 -27.19
CA GLN A 81 7.30 24.67 -27.71
C GLN A 81 6.78 25.66 -26.68
N ASN A 82 6.17 25.23 -25.55
CA ASN A 82 5.50 26.16 -24.63
C ASN A 82 5.71 25.94 -23.12
N GLU A 83 6.50 24.96 -22.66
CA GLU A 83 6.57 24.52 -21.23
C GLU A 83 5.22 24.13 -20.57
N GLU A 84 4.09 24.42 -21.22
CA GLU A 84 2.73 24.05 -20.84
C GLU A 84 2.34 22.67 -21.42
N SER A 85 1.56 21.92 -20.64
CA SER A 85 1.05 20.61 -21.06
C SER A 85 -0.09 20.76 -22.07
N VAL A 86 -0.03 20.04 -23.19
CA VAL A 86 -1.12 19.91 -24.16
C VAL A 86 -2.15 18.92 -23.62
N LYS A 87 -3.39 19.36 -23.41
CA LYS A 87 -4.48 18.50 -22.91
C LYS A 87 -5.02 17.60 -24.02
N LEU A 88 -5.00 16.29 -23.80
CA LEU A 88 -5.64 15.31 -24.69
C LEU A 88 -7.15 15.21 -24.42
N GLY A 89 -7.55 15.31 -23.16
CA GLY A 89 -8.97 15.25 -22.81
C GLY A 89 -9.23 14.96 -21.35
N HIS A 90 -10.50 14.67 -21.07
CA HIS A 90 -11.03 14.29 -19.77
C HIS A 90 -12.15 13.26 -19.99
N TRP A 91 -12.09 12.14 -19.28
CA TRP A 91 -12.99 11.00 -19.45
C TRP A 91 -13.52 10.53 -18.11
N ILE A 92 -14.79 10.16 -18.07
CA ILE A 92 -15.39 9.39 -16.98
C ILE A 92 -15.41 7.94 -17.45
N LEU A 93 -14.67 7.10 -16.75
CA LEU A 93 -14.36 5.73 -17.15
C LEU A 93 -14.98 4.74 -16.18
N GLU A 94 -15.60 3.70 -16.73
CA GLU A 94 -15.92 2.47 -16.04
C GLU A 94 -15.13 1.34 -16.71
N VAL A 95 -14.04 0.90 -16.08
CA VAL A 95 -13.17 -0.15 -16.61
C VAL A 95 -13.49 -1.45 -15.90
N PRO A 96 -14.08 -2.45 -16.57
CA PRO A 96 -14.44 -3.68 -15.91
C PRO A 96 -13.24 -4.39 -15.29
N GLN A 97 -13.48 -5.16 -14.23
CA GLN A 97 -12.46 -5.98 -13.60
C GLN A 97 -11.64 -6.81 -14.60
N ASN A 98 -10.32 -6.84 -14.43
CA ASN A 98 -9.38 -7.56 -15.30
C ASN A 98 -9.49 -7.23 -16.80
N LYS A 99 -10.02 -6.04 -17.16
CA LYS A 99 -10.11 -5.56 -18.55
C LYS A 99 -9.20 -4.36 -18.80
N CYS A 100 -8.83 -4.23 -20.07
CA CYS A 100 -8.02 -3.15 -20.59
C CYS A 100 -8.84 -2.40 -21.63
N VAL A 101 -9.05 -1.09 -21.44
CA VAL A 101 -9.84 -0.25 -22.35
C VAL A 101 -8.98 0.86 -22.92
N ILE A 102 -9.28 1.30 -24.13
CA ILE A 102 -8.69 2.51 -24.71
C ILE A 102 -9.32 3.70 -24.00
N VAL A 103 -8.50 4.61 -23.50
CA VAL A 103 -8.95 5.85 -22.87
C VAL A 103 -8.81 7.03 -23.82
N SER A 104 -7.70 7.07 -24.55
CA SER A 104 -7.38 8.17 -25.45
C SER A 104 -6.44 7.69 -26.55
N GLU A 105 -6.29 8.50 -27.58
CA GLU A 105 -5.34 8.30 -28.66
C GLU A 105 -4.73 9.62 -29.08
N ILE A 106 -3.49 9.56 -29.56
CA ILE A 106 -2.82 10.66 -30.24
C ILE A 106 -2.77 10.30 -31.72
N GLU A 107 -3.58 10.98 -32.50
CA GLU A 107 -3.60 10.86 -33.96
C GLU A 107 -2.33 11.45 -34.58
N ASN A 108 -1.99 11.01 -35.78
CA ASN A 108 -0.82 11.50 -36.55
C ASN A 108 0.49 11.41 -35.75
N PHE A 109 0.70 10.30 -35.04
CA PHE A 109 1.89 9.99 -34.23
C PHE A 109 3.11 9.66 -35.11
N THR A 110 3.48 10.63 -35.94
CA THR A 110 4.45 10.56 -37.03
C THR A 110 5.80 11.16 -36.62
N THR A 111 6.80 11.07 -37.49
CA THR A 111 8.10 11.73 -37.31
C THR A 111 7.99 13.24 -37.06
N GLU A 112 6.98 13.91 -37.62
CA GLU A 112 6.76 15.34 -37.36
C GLU A 112 6.28 15.59 -35.93
N PHE A 113 5.39 14.75 -35.42
CA PHE A 113 4.97 14.78 -34.02
C PHE A 113 6.18 14.59 -33.09
N MET A 114 7.09 13.66 -33.40
CA MET A 114 8.28 13.41 -32.58
C MET A 114 9.17 14.65 -32.41
N LYS A 115 9.23 15.55 -33.41
CA LYS A 115 9.99 16.81 -33.32
C LYS A 115 9.43 17.77 -32.27
N THR A 116 8.17 17.60 -31.86
CA THR A 116 7.55 18.41 -30.81
C THR A 116 7.91 17.92 -29.40
N LEU A 117 8.46 16.71 -29.26
CA LEU A 117 8.75 16.09 -27.97
C LEU A 117 10.17 16.38 -27.47
N PRO A 118 10.35 16.65 -26.16
CA PRO A 118 11.67 16.92 -25.59
C PRO A 118 12.55 15.67 -25.65
N LYS A 119 13.70 15.76 -26.34
CA LYS A 119 14.72 14.68 -26.39
C LYS A 119 14.13 13.29 -26.75
N ASP A 120 13.21 13.23 -27.70
CA ASP A 120 12.53 11.97 -28.11
C ASP A 120 11.87 11.23 -26.93
N THR A 121 11.36 11.99 -25.97
CA THR A 121 10.71 11.48 -24.76
C THR A 121 9.27 11.97 -24.72
N LEU A 122 8.33 11.03 -24.74
CA LEU A 122 6.92 11.34 -24.50
C LEU A 122 6.68 11.38 -23.00
N ILE A 123 6.26 12.54 -22.49
CA ILE A 123 5.92 12.71 -21.09
C ILE A 123 4.41 12.86 -20.98
N LEU A 124 3.74 11.84 -20.43
CA LEU A 124 2.31 11.84 -20.18
C LEU A 124 2.03 12.19 -18.71
N GLN A 125 1.09 13.09 -18.48
CA GLN A 125 0.54 13.39 -17.17
C GLN A 125 -0.91 12.92 -17.11
N PHE A 126 -1.22 12.15 -16.07
CA PHE A 126 -2.54 11.62 -15.79
C PHE A 126 -3.04 12.20 -14.48
N GLU A 127 -4.25 12.72 -14.47
CA GLU A 127 -4.95 13.11 -13.26
C GLU A 127 -6.17 12.21 -13.10
N LEU A 128 -6.13 11.36 -12.09
CA LEU A 128 -7.16 10.37 -11.81
C LEU A 128 -7.92 10.80 -10.58
N LYS A 129 -9.25 10.83 -10.68
CA LYS A 129 -10.14 11.03 -9.53
C LYS A 129 -11.05 9.82 -9.43
N THR A 130 -10.77 8.96 -8.47
CA THR A 130 -11.52 7.73 -8.24
C THR A 130 -12.51 7.96 -7.11
N GLU A 131 -13.78 7.65 -7.34
CA GLU A 131 -14.80 7.64 -6.29
C GLU A 131 -14.68 6.33 -5.52
N ALA A 132 -14.13 6.36 -4.31
CA ALA A 132 -14.24 5.23 -3.40
C ALA A 132 -15.61 5.29 -2.72
N SER A 133 -16.56 4.50 -3.20
CA SER A 133 -17.86 4.35 -2.56
C SER A 133 -17.75 3.33 -1.42
N TYR A 134 -18.06 3.74 -0.18
CA TYR A 134 -18.23 2.81 0.93
C TYR A 134 -19.37 1.78 0.68
N LYS A 135 -20.24 1.99 -0.32
CA LYS A 135 -21.20 0.96 -0.76
C LYS A 135 -20.58 -0.15 -1.60
N ASP A 136 -19.45 0.08 -2.27
CA ASP A 136 -18.72 -0.98 -2.96
C ASP A 136 -17.97 -1.89 -1.96
N LEU A 137 -17.83 -1.43 -0.71
CA LEU A 137 -17.33 -2.21 0.43
C LEU A 137 -18.39 -3.09 1.11
N LEU A 138 -19.69 -2.91 0.81
CA LEU A 138 -20.79 -3.48 1.58
C LEU A 138 -21.72 -4.54 0.92
N PRO A 139 -21.59 -5.01 -0.35
CA PRO A 139 -22.42 -6.11 -0.84
C PRO A 139 -21.81 -7.50 -0.61
N LEU A 140 -20.69 -7.62 0.11
CA LEU A 140 -20.16 -8.93 0.55
C LEU A 140 -20.60 -9.32 1.96
N LEU A 141 -21.26 -8.41 2.69
CA LEU A 141 -21.69 -8.65 4.06
C LEU A 141 -23.13 -8.14 4.24
N SER A 142 -24.08 -9.07 4.15
CA SER A 142 -25.49 -9.01 4.63
C SER A 142 -26.59 -8.40 3.73
N GLY A 143 -27.38 -9.28 3.09
CA GLY A 143 -28.76 -9.00 2.63
C GLY A 143 -29.24 -9.87 1.45
N PRO A 144 -30.48 -10.42 1.45
CA PRO A 144 -30.97 -11.26 0.35
C PRO A 144 -31.34 -10.42 -0.89
N ILE A 145 -30.86 -10.84 -2.06
CA ILE A 145 -31.13 -10.17 -3.34
C ILE A 145 -32.45 -10.71 -3.94
N PRO A 146 -33.43 -9.85 -4.29
CA PRO A 146 -34.61 -10.27 -5.04
C PRO A 146 -34.24 -10.55 -6.50
N GLY A 147 -34.55 -11.75 -6.99
CA GLY A 147 -34.46 -12.07 -8.42
C GLY A 147 -33.34 -13.02 -8.81
N GLY A 148 -33.42 -14.27 -8.34
CA GLY A 148 -33.37 -15.47 -9.21
C GLY A 148 -32.14 -15.81 -10.05
N TYR A 149 -31.08 -15.01 -10.11
CA TYR A 149 -29.85 -15.36 -10.85
C TYR A 149 -28.66 -15.43 -9.91
N LYS A 150 -28.32 -16.67 -9.52
CA LYS A 150 -27.08 -17.01 -8.81
C LYS A 150 -25.91 -16.89 -9.79
N TRP A 151 -25.05 -15.89 -9.63
CA TRP A 151 -23.68 -16.01 -10.11
C TRP A 151 -22.94 -16.90 -9.11
N PHE A 152 -22.67 -18.14 -9.50
CA PHE A 152 -21.65 -18.97 -8.85
C PHE A 152 -20.30 -18.53 -9.44
N ASP A 153 -19.50 -17.77 -8.69
CA ASP A 153 -18.07 -17.70 -8.97
C ASP A 153 -17.45 -19.00 -8.43
N GLU A 154 -17.33 -20.01 -9.29
CA GLU A 154 -16.71 -21.30 -8.93
C GLU A 154 -15.18 -21.22 -8.77
N ARG A 155 -14.57 -20.03 -8.94
CA ARG A 155 -13.12 -19.87 -8.84
C ARG A 155 -12.73 -19.57 -7.41
N LYS A 156 -12.30 -20.63 -6.70
CA LYS A 156 -11.59 -20.51 -5.43
C LYS A 156 -10.36 -19.61 -5.59
N ARG A 157 -10.27 -18.55 -4.78
CA ARG A 157 -9.08 -17.71 -4.75
C ARG A 157 -8.03 -18.37 -3.86
N LEU A 158 -6.76 -18.34 -4.28
CA LEU A 158 -5.69 -18.99 -3.51
C LEU A 158 -5.63 -18.50 -2.05
N HIS A 159 -5.85 -17.19 -1.81
CA HIS A 159 -5.86 -16.67 -0.45
C HIS A 159 -7.07 -17.13 0.39
N GLU A 160 -8.22 -17.39 -0.25
CA GLU A 160 -9.40 -17.97 0.40
C GLU A 160 -9.17 -19.46 0.69
N ASP A 161 -8.57 -20.20 -0.23
CA ASP A 161 -8.20 -21.60 0.01
C ASP A 161 -7.16 -21.74 1.14
N LEU A 162 -6.17 -20.85 1.18
CA LEU A 162 -5.17 -20.82 2.24
C LEU A 162 -5.76 -20.30 3.56
N SER A 163 -6.72 -19.39 3.56
CA SER A 163 -7.37 -18.95 4.81
C SER A 163 -8.11 -20.11 5.49
N LEU A 164 -8.67 -21.06 4.72
CA LEU A 164 -9.25 -22.29 5.26
C LEU A 164 -8.22 -23.18 5.97
N MET A 165 -6.93 -23.06 5.66
CA MET A 165 -5.83 -23.76 6.35
C MET A 165 -5.32 -23.02 7.59
N HIS A 166 -5.83 -21.81 7.87
CA HIS A 166 -5.54 -21.07 9.10
C HIS A 166 -6.45 -21.56 10.23
N ASN A 167 -6.31 -22.83 10.57
CA ASN A 167 -6.98 -23.50 11.68
C ASN A 167 -5.98 -24.47 12.34
N ASP A 168 -6.43 -25.18 13.38
CA ASP A 168 -5.55 -26.09 14.14
C ASP A 168 -5.38 -27.47 13.48
N GLU A 169 -6.06 -27.75 12.37
CA GLU A 169 -6.02 -29.03 11.67
C GLU A 169 -4.75 -29.19 10.82
N ASN A 170 -4.15 -30.38 10.84
CA ASN A 170 -2.98 -30.76 10.04
C ASN A 170 -1.74 -29.85 10.20
N THR A 171 -1.69 -29.06 11.28
CA THR A 171 -0.58 -28.17 11.61
C THR A 171 0.66 -28.97 12.03
N ASP A 172 1.85 -28.50 11.64
CA ASP A 172 3.13 -29.18 11.88
C ASP A 172 4.13 -28.32 12.69
N VAL A 173 3.68 -27.16 13.19
CA VAL A 173 4.41 -26.28 14.10
C VAL A 173 3.49 -25.57 15.09
N SER A 174 3.97 -25.41 16.32
CA SER A 174 3.30 -24.62 17.36
C SER A 174 4.16 -23.43 17.78
N LEU A 175 3.63 -22.21 17.63
CA LEU A 175 4.22 -20.98 18.14
C LEU A 175 3.70 -20.75 19.56
N LYS A 176 4.57 -20.74 20.57
CA LYS A 176 4.22 -20.59 21.99
C LYS A 176 4.49 -19.17 22.46
N ILE A 177 3.45 -18.47 22.92
CA ILE A 177 3.48 -17.09 23.40
C ILE A 177 2.94 -17.06 24.82
N GLY A 178 3.83 -17.15 25.82
CA GLY A 178 3.40 -17.37 27.20
C GLY A 178 2.61 -18.67 27.33
N ASP A 179 1.36 -18.56 27.79
CA ASP A 179 0.42 -19.68 27.91
C ASP A 179 -0.43 -19.92 26.66
N GLU A 180 -0.35 -19.02 25.67
CA GLU A 180 -1.07 -19.13 24.41
C GLU A 180 -0.27 -19.89 23.36
N ILE A 181 -0.98 -20.62 22.48
CA ILE A 181 -0.39 -21.35 21.37
C ILE A 181 -1.08 -20.90 20.07
N VAL A 182 -0.27 -20.60 19.05
CA VAL A 182 -0.73 -20.37 17.69
C VAL A 182 -0.20 -21.49 16.81
N HIS A 183 -1.12 -22.29 16.28
CA HIS A 183 -0.79 -23.39 15.36
C HIS A 183 -0.60 -22.86 13.93
N ALA A 184 0.34 -23.45 13.19
CA ALA A 184 0.64 -23.05 11.82
C ALA A 184 1.27 -24.19 11.00
N HIS A 185 1.63 -23.90 9.75
CA HIS A 185 2.36 -24.82 8.88
C HIS A 185 3.74 -24.28 8.51
N TRP A 186 4.79 -25.09 8.70
CA TRP A 186 6.16 -24.77 8.29
C TRP A 186 6.25 -24.43 6.81
N SER A 187 5.47 -25.08 5.96
CA SER A 187 5.42 -24.80 4.52
C SER A 187 5.06 -23.34 4.23
N ILE A 188 4.05 -22.80 4.92
CA ILE A 188 3.61 -21.41 4.80
C ILE A 188 4.64 -20.47 5.45
N LEU A 189 5.05 -20.75 6.69
CA LEU A 189 6.03 -19.91 7.41
C LEU A 189 7.34 -19.78 6.60
N CYS A 190 7.90 -20.88 6.12
CA CYS A 190 9.15 -20.88 5.35
C CYS A 190 9.02 -20.24 3.97
N ALA A 191 7.85 -20.33 3.33
CA ALA A 191 7.62 -19.72 2.03
C ALA A 191 7.51 -18.19 2.13
N ARG A 192 7.03 -17.68 3.27
CA ARG A 192 6.67 -16.27 3.45
C ARG A 192 7.60 -15.50 4.38
N SER A 193 8.42 -16.19 5.16
CA SER A 193 9.41 -15.59 6.08
C SER A 193 10.78 -16.26 5.90
N PRO A 194 11.81 -15.52 5.45
CA PRO A 194 13.17 -16.02 5.41
C PRO A 194 13.71 -16.41 6.80
N TYR A 195 13.31 -15.69 7.86
CA TYR A 195 13.64 -16.04 9.24
C TYR A 195 13.16 -17.46 9.58
N PHE A 196 11.86 -17.75 9.40
CA PHE A 196 11.31 -19.07 9.68
C PHE A 196 11.92 -20.14 8.77
N LYS A 197 12.23 -19.81 7.51
CA LYS A 197 12.95 -20.71 6.59
C LYS A 197 14.33 -21.09 7.10
N ASN A 198 15.09 -20.13 7.62
CA ASN A 198 16.41 -20.36 8.19
C ASN A 198 16.33 -21.13 9.50
N MET A 199 15.41 -20.75 10.38
CA MET A 199 15.14 -21.48 11.63
C MET A 199 14.79 -22.93 11.37
N TYR A 200 13.87 -23.21 10.45
CA TYR A 200 13.46 -24.58 10.10
C TYR A 200 14.64 -25.44 9.62
N ARG A 201 15.58 -24.87 8.85
CA ARG A 201 16.79 -25.57 8.39
C ARG A 201 17.73 -25.95 9.54
N ILE A 202 17.81 -25.10 10.55
CA ILE A 202 18.65 -25.33 11.75
C ILE A 202 17.93 -26.35 12.67
N GLN A 203 16.64 -26.14 12.92
CA GLN A 203 15.84 -26.91 13.89
C GLN A 203 15.54 -28.35 13.43
N LYS A 204 15.53 -28.62 12.12
CA LYS A 204 15.34 -29.96 11.54
C LYS A 204 16.28 -31.05 12.07
N LYS A 205 17.35 -30.67 12.78
CA LYS A 205 18.29 -31.61 13.39
C LYS A 205 18.00 -31.98 14.85
N GLU A 206 17.23 -31.21 15.63
CA GLU A 206 17.36 -31.28 17.10
C GLU A 206 16.09 -31.18 17.96
N ASP A 207 14.90 -30.81 17.45
CA ASP A 207 13.70 -30.67 18.32
C ASP A 207 12.56 -31.63 17.97
N PRO A 208 12.27 -32.64 18.81
CA PRO A 208 11.15 -33.57 18.61
C PRO A 208 9.77 -32.94 18.83
N LYS A 209 9.66 -31.73 19.39
CA LYS A 209 8.38 -31.08 19.75
C LYS A 209 7.85 -30.10 18.71
N ASN A 210 8.60 -29.80 17.64
CA ASN A 210 8.24 -28.85 16.58
C ASN A 210 7.58 -27.56 17.12
N SER A 211 8.22 -26.92 18.11
CA SER A 211 7.67 -25.69 18.70
C SER A 211 8.66 -24.54 18.69
N VAL A 212 8.14 -23.33 18.56
CA VAL A 212 8.91 -22.08 18.56
C VAL A 212 8.41 -21.24 19.71
N VAL A 213 9.30 -20.83 20.62
CA VAL A 213 8.95 -19.95 21.73
C VAL A 213 9.14 -18.49 21.32
N ILE A 214 8.11 -17.68 21.50
CA ILE A 214 8.09 -16.24 21.20
C ILE A 214 7.80 -15.51 22.50
N THR A 215 8.75 -14.68 22.96
CA THR A 215 8.70 -14.05 24.29
C THR A 215 8.50 -12.54 24.26
N ASP A 216 8.60 -11.94 23.08
CA ASP A 216 8.73 -10.50 22.90
C ASP A 216 7.64 -9.88 22.02
N ILE A 217 6.68 -10.66 21.53
CA ILE A 217 5.56 -10.20 20.69
C ILE A 217 4.27 -10.78 21.28
N SER A 218 3.20 -9.99 21.31
CA SER A 218 1.91 -10.43 21.84
C SER A 218 1.29 -11.55 20.99
N ALA A 219 0.48 -12.39 21.63
CA ALA A 219 -0.23 -13.47 20.94
C ALA A 219 -1.20 -12.91 19.87
N LYS A 220 -1.80 -11.74 20.11
CA LYS A 220 -2.64 -11.03 19.13
C LYS A 220 -1.85 -10.68 17.87
N ALA A 221 -0.69 -10.02 18.01
CA ALA A 221 0.15 -9.68 16.87
C ALA A 221 0.67 -10.93 16.13
N ILE A 222 0.99 -12.02 16.84
CA ILE A 222 1.38 -13.27 16.18
C ILE A 222 0.22 -13.90 15.40
N ARG A 223 -1.02 -13.87 15.92
CA ARG A 223 -2.19 -14.35 15.17
C ARG A 223 -2.39 -13.56 13.88
N GLU A 224 -2.37 -12.23 13.95
CA GLU A 224 -2.49 -11.36 12.78
C GLU A 224 -1.33 -11.55 11.80
N PHE A 225 -0.10 -11.68 12.31
CA PHE A 225 1.08 -11.98 11.51
C PHE A 225 0.92 -13.30 10.76
N VAL A 226 0.52 -14.38 11.45
CA VAL A 226 0.31 -15.69 10.84
C VAL A 226 -0.81 -15.62 9.81
N ALA A 227 -1.96 -15.03 10.13
CA ALA A 227 -3.07 -14.85 9.19
C ALA A 227 -2.61 -14.15 7.90
N PHE A 228 -1.80 -13.09 8.02
CA PHE A 228 -1.20 -12.42 6.86
C PHE A 228 -0.30 -13.33 6.02
N LEU A 229 0.43 -14.28 6.62
CA LEU A 229 1.25 -15.21 5.84
C LEU A 229 0.40 -16.16 4.98
N TYR A 230 -0.79 -16.55 5.45
CA TYR A 230 -1.70 -17.39 4.68
C TYR A 230 -2.38 -16.62 3.55
N THR A 231 -2.81 -15.38 3.81
CA THR A 231 -3.75 -14.68 2.90
C THR A 231 -3.09 -13.55 2.11
N GLY A 232 -2.01 -12.96 2.64
CA GLY A 232 -1.47 -11.69 2.16
C GLY A 232 -2.39 -10.49 2.38
N ILE A 233 -3.48 -10.68 3.13
CA ILE A 233 -4.50 -9.68 3.39
C ILE A 233 -4.22 -9.02 4.75
N PHE A 234 -4.33 -7.69 4.75
CA PHE A 234 -4.12 -6.84 5.91
C PHE A 234 -5.43 -6.08 6.17
N GLU A 235 -6.42 -6.76 6.74
CA GLU A 235 -7.78 -6.24 6.92
C GLU A 235 -7.94 -5.45 8.24
N ASP A 236 -7.44 -5.99 9.36
CA ASP A 236 -7.77 -5.50 10.72
C ASP A 236 -6.95 -4.33 11.24
N VAL A 237 -5.71 -4.17 10.79
CA VAL A 237 -4.76 -3.20 11.36
C VAL A 237 -4.96 -1.79 10.77
N LEU A 238 -5.88 -1.67 9.81
CA LEU A 238 -6.28 -0.41 9.17
C LEU A 238 -7.58 0.16 9.71
N TYR A 239 -8.29 -0.50 10.63
CA TYR A 239 -9.44 0.13 11.28
C TYR A 239 -8.95 1.29 12.17
N GLU A 240 -9.60 2.44 12.06
CA GLU A 240 -9.31 3.64 12.88
C GLU A 240 -9.32 3.35 14.39
N ASN A 241 -10.02 2.28 14.80
CA ASN A 241 -10.15 1.85 16.18
C ASN A 241 -8.99 0.97 16.70
N THR A 242 -8.09 0.49 15.82
CA THR A 242 -6.95 -0.34 16.23
C THR A 242 -5.92 0.53 16.94
N ASN A 243 -5.55 0.17 18.17
CA ASN A 243 -4.58 0.94 18.96
C ASN A 243 -3.21 0.96 18.27
N LEU A 244 -2.52 2.10 18.33
CA LEU A 244 -1.21 2.32 17.74
C LEU A 244 -0.15 1.33 18.25
N ASP A 245 -0.20 0.94 19.53
CA ASP A 245 0.70 -0.06 20.10
C ASP A 245 0.51 -1.46 19.47
N GLU A 246 -0.72 -1.81 19.08
CA GLU A 246 -1.00 -3.08 18.40
C GLU A 246 -0.43 -3.08 16.98
N VAL A 247 -0.59 -1.95 16.26
CA VAL A 247 0.05 -1.74 14.95
C VAL A 247 1.56 -1.88 15.08
N TYR A 248 2.15 -1.30 16.13
CA TYR A 248 3.58 -1.38 16.37
C TYR A 248 4.04 -2.80 16.74
N ASP A 249 3.28 -3.56 17.52
CA ASP A 249 3.66 -4.92 17.86
C ASP A 249 3.64 -5.85 16.63
N LEU A 250 2.68 -5.65 15.72
CA LEU A 250 2.70 -6.33 14.43
C LEU A 250 3.84 -5.86 13.52
N TYR A 251 4.13 -4.55 13.51
CA TYR A 251 5.29 -3.99 12.83
C TYR A 251 6.59 -4.67 13.30
N ARG A 252 6.76 -4.85 14.62
CA ARG A 252 7.88 -5.56 15.23
C ARG A 252 7.95 -7.01 14.79
N ALA A 253 6.82 -7.71 14.77
CA ALA A 253 6.75 -9.09 14.28
C ALA A 253 7.19 -9.18 12.82
N ALA A 254 6.67 -8.29 11.97
CA ALA A 254 7.01 -8.25 10.56
C ALA A 254 8.49 -7.97 10.30
N ASP A 255 9.10 -7.06 11.07
CA ASP A 255 10.53 -6.77 11.00
C ASP A 255 11.38 -7.96 11.48
N LYS A 256 11.08 -8.48 12.68
CA LYS A 256 11.81 -9.61 13.28
C LYS A 256 11.79 -10.86 12.41
N TYR A 257 10.64 -11.17 11.81
CA TYR A 257 10.45 -12.36 10.98
C TYR A 257 10.64 -12.07 9.47
N GLU A 258 11.21 -10.92 9.11
CA GLU A 258 11.63 -10.57 7.75
C GLU A 258 10.49 -10.60 6.71
N VAL A 259 9.30 -10.12 7.09
CA VAL A 259 8.11 -9.98 6.22
C VAL A 259 7.93 -8.50 5.84
N LEU A 260 8.78 -8.02 4.94
CA LEU A 260 8.93 -6.59 4.65
C LEU A 260 7.67 -5.92 4.09
N ASP A 261 6.84 -6.64 3.32
CA ASP A 261 5.57 -6.10 2.81
C ASP A 261 4.63 -5.72 3.97
N LEU A 262 4.50 -6.61 4.97
CA LEU A 262 3.70 -6.36 6.17
C LEU A 262 4.27 -5.22 7.02
N ARG A 263 5.59 -5.19 7.18
CA ARG A 263 6.30 -4.10 7.87
C ARG A 263 5.99 -2.75 7.20
N LYS A 264 5.97 -2.72 5.86
CA LYS A 264 5.64 -1.52 5.08
C LYS A 264 4.20 -1.07 5.29
N TYR A 265 3.23 -2.00 5.25
CA TYR A 265 1.83 -1.69 5.53
C TYR A 265 1.62 -1.13 6.94
N CYS A 266 2.25 -1.75 7.95
CA CYS A 266 2.22 -1.23 9.30
C CYS A 266 2.86 0.17 9.37
N GLY A 267 3.98 0.38 8.69
CA GLY A 267 4.63 1.68 8.57
C GLY A 267 3.73 2.76 7.96
N TYR A 268 2.97 2.44 6.91
CA TYR A 268 1.97 3.36 6.33
C TYR A 268 0.87 3.71 7.33
N SER A 269 0.36 2.73 8.08
CA SER A 269 -0.63 2.96 9.13
C SER A 269 -0.09 3.87 10.23
N LEU A 270 1.16 3.66 10.67
CA LEU A 270 1.83 4.51 11.66
C LEU A 270 1.97 5.95 11.14
N MET A 271 2.45 6.14 9.90
CA MET A 271 2.63 7.47 9.31
C MET A 271 1.32 8.23 9.15
N ALA A 272 0.24 7.55 8.76
CA ALA A 272 -1.08 8.17 8.61
C ALA A 272 -1.70 8.65 9.94
N ARG A 273 -1.22 8.14 11.08
CA ARG A 273 -1.75 8.40 12.42
C ARG A 273 -0.82 9.25 13.30
N ILE A 274 0.20 9.88 12.68
CA ILE A 274 1.10 10.77 13.41
C ILE A 274 0.30 11.97 13.97
N SER A 275 0.49 12.24 15.26
CA SER A 275 -0.09 13.35 16.01
C SER A 275 0.94 13.96 16.96
N VAL A 276 0.64 15.10 17.58
CA VAL A 276 1.54 15.76 18.55
C VAL A 276 1.88 14.82 19.71
N GLU A 277 0.89 14.05 20.17
CA GLU A 277 0.98 13.17 21.32
C GLU A 277 1.85 11.93 21.07
N ASN A 278 1.89 11.43 19.82
CA ASN A 278 2.53 10.15 19.49
C ASN A 278 3.76 10.26 18.56
N ALA A 279 4.03 11.43 17.94
CA ALA A 279 5.05 11.56 16.89
C ALA A 279 6.45 11.11 17.35
N VAL A 280 6.84 11.43 18.59
CA VAL A 280 8.14 11.07 19.16
C VAL A 280 8.26 9.58 19.47
N GLN A 281 7.15 8.93 19.82
CA GLN A 281 7.09 7.48 20.03
C GLN A 281 7.24 6.75 18.70
N ILE A 282 6.49 7.18 17.66
CA ILE A 282 6.63 6.65 16.29
C ILE A 282 8.04 6.86 15.76
N LEU A 283 8.64 8.02 16.01
CA LEU A 283 10.03 8.29 15.63
C LEU A 283 11.02 7.33 16.31
N ASN A 284 10.84 7.07 17.61
CA ASN A 284 11.67 6.14 18.35
C ASN A 284 11.55 4.70 17.82
N TRP A 285 10.32 4.25 17.56
CA TRP A 285 10.06 2.97 16.92
C TRP A 285 10.76 2.84 15.57
N ALA A 286 10.64 3.85 14.71
CA ALA A 286 11.31 3.84 13.41
C ALA A 286 12.84 3.87 13.52
N ASP A 287 13.41 4.52 14.56
CA ASP A 287 14.85 4.49 14.84
C ASP A 287 15.33 3.10 15.26
N ILE A 288 14.58 2.42 16.15
CA ILE A 288 14.87 1.06 16.62
C ILE A 288 14.94 0.07 15.45
N HIS A 289 13.99 0.17 14.52
CA HIS A 289 13.89 -0.74 13.36
C HIS A 289 14.62 -0.23 12.11
N ASN A 290 15.36 0.88 12.23
CA ASN A 290 16.09 1.50 11.12
C ASN A 290 15.21 1.74 9.87
N ASP A 291 13.96 2.14 10.08
CA ASP A 291 13.01 2.44 9.01
C ASP A 291 13.11 3.87 8.56
N LYS A 292 13.80 4.09 7.46
CA LYS A 292 14.06 5.45 6.94
C LYS A 292 12.79 6.17 6.51
N GLU A 293 11.80 5.46 5.98
CA GLU A 293 10.57 6.08 5.45
C GLU A 293 9.73 6.62 6.61
N VAL A 294 9.40 5.75 7.58
CA VAL A 294 8.63 6.13 8.79
C VAL A 294 9.40 7.16 9.63
N LYS A 295 10.72 7.00 9.77
CA LYS A 295 11.57 7.93 10.54
C LYS A 295 11.59 9.32 9.92
N THR A 296 11.65 9.42 8.59
CA THR A 296 11.65 10.72 7.91
C THR A 296 10.32 11.41 8.11
N ALA A 297 9.20 10.72 7.86
CA ALA A 297 7.86 11.28 8.07
C ALA A 297 7.64 11.75 9.52
N ALA A 298 8.01 10.93 10.51
CA ALA A 298 7.91 11.29 11.91
C ALA A 298 8.83 12.47 12.27
N MET A 299 10.08 12.49 11.81
CA MET A 299 11.02 13.60 12.07
C MET A 299 10.53 14.92 11.45
N ASP A 300 9.95 14.88 10.26
CA ASP A 300 9.41 16.07 9.61
C ASP A 300 8.20 16.64 10.34
N PHE A 301 7.30 15.76 10.82
CA PHE A 301 6.20 16.17 11.67
C PHE A 301 6.70 16.75 13.00
N VAL A 302 7.66 16.07 13.65
CA VAL A 302 8.26 16.53 14.91
C VAL A 302 8.90 17.90 14.74
N SER A 303 9.65 18.11 13.65
CA SER A 303 10.32 19.38 13.38
C SER A 303 9.34 20.53 13.17
N SER A 304 8.20 20.27 12.53
CA SER A 304 7.17 21.28 12.25
C SER A 304 6.36 21.64 13.49
N ASN A 305 6.26 20.74 14.47
CA ASN A 305 5.45 20.90 15.68
C ASN A 305 6.28 20.88 16.97
N PHE A 306 7.58 21.17 16.87
CA PHE A 306 8.55 20.88 17.94
C PHE A 306 8.18 21.50 19.29
N VAL A 307 7.68 22.75 19.30
CA VAL A 307 7.29 23.46 20.52
C VAL A 307 6.14 22.75 21.24
N ALA A 308 5.09 22.34 20.53
CA ALA A 308 3.98 21.61 21.13
C ALA A 308 4.42 20.23 21.65
N ILE A 309 5.33 19.58 20.92
CA ILE A 309 5.83 18.25 21.27
C ILE A 309 6.69 18.27 22.53
N THR A 310 7.47 19.33 22.78
CA THR A 310 8.34 19.40 23.97
C THR A 310 7.56 19.40 25.28
N ASP A 311 6.27 19.75 25.25
CA ASP A 311 5.39 19.75 26.43
C ASP A 311 4.71 18.40 26.67
N THR A 312 4.82 17.45 25.73
CA THR A 312 4.18 16.12 25.83
C THR A 312 4.93 15.17 26.76
N ASP A 313 4.21 14.23 27.35
CA ASP A 313 4.84 13.16 28.14
C ASP A 313 5.68 12.21 27.28
N GLY A 314 5.30 12.05 26.00
CA GLY A 314 6.09 11.31 25.02
C GLY A 314 7.50 11.88 24.85
N TRP A 315 7.65 13.21 24.86
CA TRP A 315 8.96 13.86 24.76
C TRP A 315 9.81 13.60 26.01
N LYS A 316 9.22 13.75 27.20
CA LYS A 316 9.92 13.46 28.48
C LYS A 316 10.40 12.01 28.52
N LYS A 317 9.54 11.07 28.13
CA LYS A 317 9.88 9.65 28.03
C LYS A 317 11.02 9.40 27.04
N LEU A 318 10.99 10.04 25.88
CA LEU A 318 12.08 9.93 24.89
C LEU A 318 13.41 10.46 25.45
N THR A 319 13.40 11.59 26.17
CA THR A 319 14.63 12.15 26.75
C THR A 319 15.26 11.23 27.80
N ASP A 320 14.43 10.50 28.54
CA ASP A 320 14.89 9.55 29.55
C ASP A 320 15.36 8.23 28.93
N GLU A 321 14.58 7.65 28.02
CA GLU A 321 14.84 6.32 27.46
C GLU A 321 15.86 6.34 26.29
N ASN A 322 15.88 7.41 25.49
CA ASN A 322 16.75 7.53 24.32
C ASN A 322 17.31 8.97 24.15
N PRO A 323 18.18 9.42 25.06
CA PRO A 323 18.75 10.78 25.03
C PRO A 323 19.56 11.06 23.76
N LYS A 324 20.12 10.02 23.13
CA LYS A 324 20.84 10.15 21.85
C LYS A 324 19.89 10.56 20.72
N LEU A 325 18.71 9.95 20.65
CA LEU A 325 17.69 10.32 19.65
C LEU A 325 17.11 11.70 19.95
N ALA A 326 16.83 12.01 21.23
CA ALA A 326 16.39 13.35 21.62
C ALA A 326 17.40 14.44 21.21
N GLY A 327 18.69 14.22 21.43
CA GLY A 327 19.75 15.13 20.98
C GLY A 327 19.77 15.33 19.46
N LYS A 328 19.53 14.28 18.66
CA LYS A 328 19.40 14.39 17.20
C LYS A 328 18.17 15.23 16.81
N VAL A 329 17.03 15.02 17.47
CA VAL A 329 15.81 15.81 17.24
C VAL A 329 16.08 17.29 17.49
N ILE A 330 16.66 17.64 18.64
CA ILE A 330 17.02 19.03 18.98
C ILE A 330 17.96 19.63 17.93
N ALA A 331 18.98 18.89 17.51
CA ALA A 331 19.94 19.35 16.50
C ALA A 331 19.28 19.61 15.13
N VAL A 332 18.30 18.78 14.73
CA VAL A 332 17.55 18.97 13.48
C VAL A 332 16.63 20.19 13.58
N CYS A 333 15.87 20.31 14.67
CA CYS A 333 14.91 21.40 14.86
C CYS A 333 15.61 22.76 14.96
N THR A 334 16.73 22.84 15.69
CA THR A 334 17.53 24.07 15.82
C THR A 334 18.17 24.51 14.50
N LYS A 335 18.54 23.57 13.61
CA LYS A 335 19.00 23.89 12.25
C LYS A 335 17.88 24.45 11.37
N LYS A 336 16.67 23.85 11.41
CA LYS A 336 15.49 24.38 10.68
C LYS A 336 15.15 25.81 11.11
N LEU A 337 15.20 26.11 12.42
CA LEU A 337 14.96 27.46 12.96
C LEU A 337 16.00 28.51 12.53
N LYS A 338 17.24 28.11 12.28
CA LYS A 338 18.29 29.01 11.75
C LYS A 338 18.13 29.33 10.27
N ASN A 339 17.49 28.42 9.52
CA ASN A 339 17.29 28.56 8.07
C ASN A 339 15.94 29.24 7.71
N SER A 340 15.08 29.51 8.70
CA SER A 340 13.79 30.20 8.53
C SER A 340 13.85 31.69 8.90
N LYS A 341 15.03 32.23 9.21
CA LYS A 341 15.34 33.64 9.38
C LYS A 341 16.23 34.08 8.23
#